data_AF-A0A812HGF7-F1
#
_entry.id   AF-A0A812HGF7-F1
#
_cell.length_a   1.000
_cell.length_b   1.000
_cell.length_c   1.000
_cell.angle_alpha   90.00
_cell.angle_beta   90.00
_cell.angle_gamma   90.00
#
_symmetry.space_group_name_H-M   'P 1'
#
loop_
_entity.id
_entity.type
_entity.pdbx_description
1 polymer ?
#
loop_
_entity_poly.entity_id
_entity_poly.type
_entity_poly.pdbx_seq_one_letter_code
_entity_poly.pdbx_strand_id
1 'polypeptide(L)'
;MKKLLLATAVVAAAGGAAYVYQNNLAQGESSSSLLAQVPADTLLVTYQTEPFNHFEYMNAFGTSQQPPMGELFAEEELTPGLEFAVNFLDAYMAAASSPESLKAFLGTGDMVNPIMYTLGLVPVYKVQLENPAALWKTLDEQEQLASIQHELVKLDTVEFRRYELTDSQDPQLGIGLAVAVVNNVLTVTFDIPELGVENPLKLAFGLEAPKSSIVDSGRLEAVQTKYGTNNNSFGIFDIREIIKGLTTLDGNRMARQLKNVDSDPTLEQLRSPACHTEFTQIANNWPQMVAFGEYSSGDDKARLNSSFVVESKNQVILEALQSMRGVLAESNGEQSMFSVALGLDVATLAPAIGKIWTDLTTPEYQCSLLAQAQNEMRGQNPAPAISMGAGMANGLKGLSMEMFGLDVNMNGQYGPELGQLDAILSISADDPNMLLQTAQMFMPELAQIQIQPDNQPVNIGGLLEPYAGKPMDVFARLNGSHLTLYSGDASAAASEKVMAQPLTANGLLSFTMDSDRVLEVIETASQVSGEPVPEDVKTSLQGELIGGMSLDVTKDGIAFDFDYTSSTKPPVKVAQQ
;
A
#
# COMPACT_ATOMS: atom_id res chain seq x y z
N MET A 1 24.59 6.11 9.75
CA MET A 1 23.20 6.35 9.28
C MET A 1 22.92 5.94 7.83
N LYS A 2 23.38 6.57 6.73
CA LYS A 2 22.96 6.18 5.35
C LYS A 2 23.06 4.67 5.05
N LYS A 3 24.16 4.01 5.45
CA LYS A 3 24.33 2.54 5.29
C LYS A 3 23.37 1.71 6.15
N LEU A 4 23.10 2.13 7.38
CA LEU A 4 22.08 1.50 8.24
C LEU A 4 20.69 1.69 7.65
N LEU A 5 20.36 2.91 7.17
CA LEU A 5 19.10 3.22 6.50
C LEU A 5 18.92 2.39 5.22
N LEU A 6 19.98 2.19 4.42
CA LEU A 6 19.96 1.29 3.25
C LEU A 6 19.77 -0.18 3.65
N ALA A 7 20.54 -0.69 4.63
CA ALA A 7 20.37 -2.07 5.11
C ALA A 7 18.99 -2.32 5.75
N THR A 8 18.46 -1.37 6.52
CA THR A 8 17.08 -1.41 7.01
C THR A 8 16.07 -1.17 5.90
N ALA A 9 16.40 -0.44 4.83
CA ALA A 9 15.54 -0.25 3.67
C ALA A 9 15.47 -1.49 2.80
N VAL A 10 16.51 -2.34 2.75
CA VAL A 10 16.39 -3.66 2.10
C VAL A 10 15.35 -4.52 2.82
N VAL A 11 15.35 -4.54 4.17
CA VAL A 11 14.35 -5.31 4.94
C VAL A 11 13.04 -4.55 5.21
N ALA A 12 12.99 -3.23 5.05
CA ALA A 12 11.76 -2.43 5.08
C ALA A 12 11.11 -2.28 3.71
N ALA A 13 11.84 -2.45 2.61
CA ALA A 13 11.29 -2.77 1.29
C ALA A 13 10.71 -4.18 1.35
N ALA A 14 11.47 -5.18 1.80
CA ALA A 14 10.94 -6.52 2.06
C ALA A 14 9.84 -6.54 3.16
N GLY A 15 9.74 -5.52 4.00
CA GLY A 15 8.80 -5.42 5.13
C GLY A 15 7.52 -4.63 4.83
N GLY A 16 7.62 -3.57 4.02
CA GLY A 16 6.48 -2.91 3.39
C GLY A 16 5.84 -3.82 2.35
N ALA A 17 6.67 -4.58 1.62
CA ALA A 17 6.24 -5.74 0.86
C ALA A 17 5.62 -6.81 1.78
N ALA A 18 6.23 -7.17 2.91
CA ALA A 18 5.69 -8.20 3.83
C ALA A 18 4.27 -7.91 4.33
N TYR A 19 3.87 -6.65 4.47
CA TYR A 19 2.48 -6.31 4.81
C TYR A 19 1.48 -6.72 3.71
N VAL A 20 1.92 -6.70 2.45
CA VAL A 20 1.17 -7.15 1.26
C VAL A 20 1.40 -8.64 0.97
N TYR A 21 2.12 -9.40 1.83
CA TYR A 21 2.62 -10.75 1.49
C TYR A 21 2.28 -11.93 2.45
N GLN A 22 1.19 -11.92 3.22
CA GLN A 22 0.87 -13.02 4.17
C GLN A 22 -0.67 -13.30 4.38
N ASN A 23 -1.20 -14.56 4.32
CA ASN A 23 -2.49 -15.06 4.96
C ASN A 23 -3.14 -16.45 4.56
N ASN A 24 -3.79 -17.16 5.55
CA ASN A 24 -4.63 -18.44 5.75
C ASN A 24 -4.55 -19.77 4.90
N LEU A 25 -4.78 -21.07 5.33
CA LEU A 25 -5.28 -21.79 6.57
C LEU A 25 -4.53 -23.14 7.06
N ALA A 26 -3.88 -23.23 8.26
CA ALA A 26 -3.59 -24.42 9.17
C ALA A 26 -2.52 -25.55 8.85
N GLN A 27 -1.76 -26.22 9.75
CA GLN A 27 -1.76 -26.38 11.22
C GLN A 27 -0.34 -26.80 11.76
N GLY A 28 0.20 -26.07 12.74
CA GLY A 28 1.49 -26.29 13.45
C GLY A 28 1.53 -25.38 14.68
N GLU A 29 2.57 -25.41 15.54
CA GLU A 29 2.60 -24.68 16.84
C GLU A 29 1.91 -23.29 16.79
N SER A 30 0.95 -23.07 17.70
CA SER A 30 0.02 -21.95 17.64
C SER A 30 0.72 -20.60 17.63
N SER A 31 0.39 -19.72 16.67
CA SER A 31 0.98 -18.39 16.47
C SER A 31 1.15 -17.55 17.75
N SER A 32 0.27 -17.77 18.74
CA SER A 32 0.42 -17.31 20.12
C SER A 32 1.81 -17.53 20.77
N SER A 33 2.54 -18.61 20.44
CA SER A 33 3.86 -18.92 21.02
C SER A 33 4.98 -18.08 20.42
N LEU A 34 4.86 -17.71 19.14
CA LEU A 34 5.76 -16.76 18.48
C LEU A 34 5.42 -15.33 18.89
N LEU A 35 4.13 -14.98 18.95
CA LEU A 35 3.65 -13.67 19.38
C LEU A 35 4.00 -13.36 20.85
N ALA A 36 4.07 -14.38 21.72
CA ALA A 36 4.56 -14.21 23.09
C ALA A 36 6.04 -13.76 23.18
N GLN A 37 6.82 -13.91 22.10
CA GLN A 37 8.21 -13.45 22.03
C GLN A 37 8.33 -12.00 21.53
N VAL A 38 7.25 -11.44 20.98
CA VAL A 38 7.20 -10.04 20.51
C VAL A 38 7.02 -9.10 21.71
N PRO A 39 7.92 -8.14 21.96
CA PRO A 39 7.76 -7.17 23.04
C PRO A 39 6.57 -6.23 22.83
N ALA A 40 5.97 -5.78 23.94
CA ALA A 40 4.91 -4.76 23.90
C ALA A 40 5.39 -3.39 23.37
N ASP A 41 6.70 -3.09 23.41
CA ASP A 41 7.33 -1.86 22.87
C ASP A 41 7.86 -2.02 21.43
N THR A 42 7.38 -3.01 20.68
CA THR A 42 7.67 -3.16 19.25
C THR A 42 7.12 -1.98 18.44
N LEU A 43 7.88 -1.52 17.44
CA LEU A 43 7.49 -0.37 16.60
C LEU A 43 6.57 -0.80 15.46
N LEU A 44 6.80 -2.00 14.93
CA LEU A 44 6.00 -2.63 13.89
C LEU A 44 5.80 -4.10 14.25
N VAL A 45 4.61 -4.62 14.00
CA VAL A 45 4.31 -6.06 13.97
C VAL A 45 3.34 -6.38 12.84
N THR A 46 3.58 -7.45 12.09
CA THR A 46 2.61 -8.12 11.22
C THR A 46 2.47 -9.58 11.66
N TYR A 47 1.25 -10.09 11.64
CA TYR A 47 0.94 -11.45 12.04
C TYR A 47 -0.39 -11.92 11.44
N GLN A 48 -0.59 -13.23 11.42
CA GLN A 48 -1.84 -13.84 10.98
C GLN A 48 -2.53 -14.56 12.12
N THR A 49 -3.86 -14.49 12.14
CA THR A 49 -4.65 -15.30 13.07
C THR A 49 -4.61 -16.78 12.68
N GLU A 50 -4.40 -17.12 11.39
CA GLU A 50 -4.31 -18.51 10.89
C GLU A 50 -3.13 -18.70 9.88
N PRO A 51 -2.43 -19.86 9.81
CA PRO A 51 -1.31 -20.14 8.87
C PRO A 51 -1.73 -20.31 7.40
N PHE A 52 -0.88 -20.29 6.35
CA PHE A 52 -1.31 -20.25 4.94
C PHE A 52 -0.61 -20.99 3.82
N ASN A 53 -1.39 -21.33 2.77
CA ASN A 53 -0.89 -21.95 1.56
C ASN A 53 0.11 -21.03 0.89
N HIS A 54 1.37 -21.34 1.15
CA HIS A 54 2.51 -20.52 0.78
C HIS A 54 2.60 -20.35 -0.73
N PHE A 55 2.26 -21.39 -1.49
CA PHE A 55 2.33 -21.41 -2.94
C PHE A 55 1.16 -20.68 -3.60
N GLU A 56 -0.08 -20.93 -3.17
CA GLU A 56 -1.25 -20.21 -3.68
C GLU A 56 -1.13 -18.70 -3.45
N TYR A 57 -0.66 -18.33 -2.26
CA TYR A 57 -0.36 -16.95 -1.90
C TYR A 57 0.71 -16.34 -2.81
N MET A 58 1.86 -17.02 -2.97
CA MET A 58 2.96 -16.52 -3.78
C MET A 58 2.64 -16.43 -5.27
N ASN A 59 1.75 -17.25 -5.82
CA ASN A 59 1.29 -17.07 -7.22
C ASN A 59 0.33 -15.88 -7.35
N ALA A 60 -0.70 -15.81 -6.50
CA ALA A 60 -1.76 -14.81 -6.63
C ALA A 60 -1.26 -13.38 -6.40
N PHE A 61 -0.38 -13.21 -5.40
CA PHE A 61 0.10 -11.88 -5.00
C PHE A 61 1.63 -11.76 -5.08
N GLY A 62 2.38 -12.85 -4.89
CA GLY A 62 3.86 -12.82 -4.83
C GLY A 62 4.58 -12.64 -6.16
N THR A 63 4.09 -13.16 -7.29
CA THR A 63 4.85 -13.21 -8.56
C THR A 63 4.43 -12.21 -9.64
N SER A 64 3.29 -11.53 -9.51
CA SER A 64 2.62 -10.82 -10.61
C SER A 64 2.79 -9.29 -10.63
N GLN A 65 3.44 -8.69 -9.63
CA GLN A 65 3.31 -7.23 -9.41
C GLN A 65 4.57 -6.47 -8.98
N GLN A 66 5.71 -7.12 -8.77
CA GLN A 66 6.94 -6.42 -8.36
C GLN A 66 8.08 -6.75 -9.33
N PRO A 67 8.87 -5.74 -9.75
CA PRO A 67 10.14 -6.02 -10.44
C PRO A 67 11.06 -6.82 -9.50
N PRO A 68 11.99 -7.64 -10.04
CA PRO A 68 13.01 -8.30 -9.25
C PRO A 68 13.68 -7.34 -8.25
N MET A 69 13.99 -7.81 -7.05
CA MET A 69 14.57 -6.95 -6.01
C MET A 69 15.90 -6.34 -6.48
N GLY A 70 16.64 -7.00 -7.38
CA GLY A 70 17.83 -6.46 -8.04
C GLY A 70 17.57 -5.20 -8.88
N GLU A 71 16.40 -5.05 -9.50
CA GLU A 71 16.07 -3.85 -10.29
C GLU A 71 15.85 -2.62 -9.41
N LEU A 72 15.28 -2.80 -8.22
CA LEU A 72 15.12 -1.73 -7.22
C LEU A 72 16.46 -1.17 -6.71
N PHE A 73 17.56 -1.90 -6.91
CA PHE A 73 18.91 -1.51 -6.53
C PHE A 73 19.89 -1.39 -7.71
N ALA A 74 19.40 -1.42 -8.96
CA ALA A 74 20.25 -1.43 -10.16
C ALA A 74 21.15 -0.18 -10.33
N GLU A 75 20.82 0.93 -9.66
CA GLU A 75 21.62 2.16 -9.64
C GLU A 75 22.56 2.30 -8.42
N GLU A 76 22.53 1.36 -7.46
CA GLU A 76 23.36 1.41 -6.24
C GLU A 76 24.50 0.37 -6.31
N GLU A 77 25.71 0.77 -5.89
CA GLU A 77 26.83 -0.17 -5.73
C GLU A 77 26.59 -1.03 -4.48
N LEU A 78 25.99 -2.21 -4.67
CA LEU A 78 25.77 -3.19 -3.61
C LEU A 78 27.08 -3.85 -3.15
N THR A 79 27.15 -4.15 -1.85
CA THR A 79 28.19 -5.02 -1.30
C THR A 79 27.88 -6.49 -1.67
N PRO A 80 28.87 -7.40 -1.70
CA PRO A 80 28.62 -8.82 -2.02
C PRO A 80 27.59 -9.49 -1.10
N GLY A 81 27.48 -9.06 0.16
CA GLY A 81 26.47 -9.54 1.09
C GLY A 81 25.06 -8.99 0.83
N LEU A 82 24.94 -7.74 0.39
CA LEU A 82 23.67 -7.16 -0.04
C LEU A 82 23.21 -7.77 -1.36
N GLU A 83 24.12 -7.95 -2.32
CA GLU A 83 23.86 -8.66 -3.58
C GLU A 83 23.38 -10.10 -3.33
N PHE A 84 24.03 -10.84 -2.41
CA PHE A 84 23.55 -12.15 -1.97
C PHE A 84 22.14 -12.10 -1.36
N ALA A 85 21.84 -11.13 -0.48
CA ALA A 85 20.53 -11.01 0.14
C ALA A 85 19.42 -10.72 -0.88
N VAL A 86 19.71 -9.88 -1.87
CA VAL A 86 18.82 -9.58 -3.01
C VAL A 86 18.63 -10.83 -3.89
N ASN A 87 19.71 -11.47 -4.32
CA ASN A 87 19.66 -12.68 -5.13
C ASN A 87 18.93 -13.84 -4.43
N PHE A 88 19.02 -13.95 -3.10
CA PHE A 88 18.27 -14.94 -2.32
C PHE A 88 16.75 -14.70 -2.39
N LEU A 89 16.30 -13.44 -2.36
CA LEU A 89 14.89 -13.08 -2.50
C LEU A 89 14.37 -13.37 -3.91
N ASP A 90 15.15 -13.02 -4.95
CA ASP A 90 14.78 -13.32 -6.34
C ASP A 90 14.74 -14.84 -6.60
N ALA A 91 15.69 -15.60 -6.04
CA ALA A 91 15.69 -17.06 -6.12
C ALA A 91 14.53 -17.71 -5.34
N TYR A 92 14.13 -17.11 -4.21
CA TYR A 92 12.93 -17.51 -3.46
C TYR A 92 11.64 -17.28 -4.26
N MET A 93 11.51 -16.12 -4.92
CA MET A 93 10.38 -15.84 -5.82
C MET A 93 10.33 -16.83 -7.00
N ALA A 94 11.48 -17.13 -7.62
CA ALA A 94 11.57 -18.14 -8.67
C ALA A 94 11.22 -19.56 -8.17
N ALA A 95 11.53 -19.87 -6.91
CA ALA A 95 11.18 -21.14 -6.29
C ALA A 95 9.66 -21.33 -6.10
N ALA A 96 8.87 -20.26 -6.07
CA ALA A 96 7.41 -20.30 -6.01
C ALA A 96 6.73 -20.85 -7.29
N SER A 97 7.49 -21.27 -8.30
CA SER A 97 6.96 -21.91 -9.53
C SER A 97 6.26 -23.26 -9.33
N SER A 98 6.44 -23.92 -8.18
CA SER A 98 5.65 -25.10 -7.76
C SER A 98 5.67 -25.27 -6.24
N PRO A 99 4.66 -25.94 -5.61
CA PRO A 99 4.66 -26.19 -4.17
C PRO A 99 5.91 -26.96 -3.73
N GLU A 100 6.33 -27.97 -4.51
CA GLU A 100 7.49 -28.80 -4.23
C GLU A 100 8.80 -28.00 -4.26
N SER A 101 8.93 -27.07 -5.21
CA SER A 101 10.09 -26.19 -5.34
C SER A 101 10.17 -25.20 -4.17
N LEU A 102 9.06 -24.57 -3.80
CA LEU A 102 9.00 -23.61 -2.69
C LEU A 102 9.35 -24.28 -1.35
N LYS A 103 8.79 -25.48 -1.11
CA LYS A 103 9.13 -26.34 0.03
C LYS A 103 10.60 -26.79 0.01
N ALA A 104 11.15 -27.13 -1.15
CA ALA A 104 12.55 -27.52 -1.30
C ALA A 104 13.54 -26.37 -1.09
N PHE A 105 13.10 -25.11 -1.26
CA PHE A 105 13.92 -23.92 -1.09
C PHE A 105 13.99 -23.44 0.36
N LEU A 106 12.84 -23.26 1.04
CA LEU A 106 12.82 -22.79 2.43
C LEU A 106 12.68 -23.90 3.48
N GLY A 107 12.22 -25.08 3.12
CA GLY A 107 11.88 -26.12 4.11
C GLY A 107 10.61 -25.83 4.91
N THR A 108 9.78 -24.89 4.47
CA THR A 108 8.43 -24.66 5.02
C THR A 108 7.48 -25.81 4.67
N GLY A 109 6.36 -25.92 5.40
CA GLY A 109 5.23 -26.76 4.97
C GLY A 109 4.43 -26.14 3.83
N ASP A 110 3.28 -26.74 3.48
CA ASP A 110 2.28 -26.07 2.64
C ASP A 110 1.79 -24.79 3.34
N MET A 111 1.55 -24.88 4.65
CA MET A 111 0.84 -23.87 5.41
C MET A 111 1.77 -23.15 6.41
N VAL A 112 2.00 -21.85 6.22
CA VAL A 112 2.97 -21.03 6.98
C VAL A 112 2.31 -19.94 7.82
N ASN A 113 2.74 -19.70 9.06
CA ASN A 113 2.30 -18.54 9.85
C ASN A 113 3.53 -17.68 10.20
N PRO A 114 4.04 -16.88 9.24
CA PRO A 114 5.12 -15.97 9.50
C PRO A 114 4.68 -14.83 10.45
N ILE A 115 5.63 -14.33 11.23
CA ILE A 115 5.49 -13.03 11.88
C ILE A 115 6.66 -12.14 11.51
N MET A 116 6.40 -10.86 11.28
CA MET A 116 7.43 -9.84 11.21
C MET A 116 7.22 -8.86 12.37
N TYR A 117 8.28 -8.46 13.04
CA TYR A 117 8.21 -7.44 14.10
C TYR A 117 9.54 -6.72 14.26
N THR A 118 9.59 -5.67 15.08
CA THR A 118 10.86 -4.99 15.39
C THR A 118 11.27 -5.09 16.86
N LEU A 119 12.58 -5.17 17.08
CA LEU A 119 13.23 -5.09 18.37
C LEU A 119 13.99 -3.76 18.47
N GLY A 120 13.22 -2.70 18.72
CA GLY A 120 13.65 -1.33 18.45
C GLY A 120 13.68 -1.09 16.94
N LEU A 121 14.82 -0.69 16.38
CA LEU A 121 15.00 -0.49 14.94
C LEU A 121 15.32 -1.75 14.15
N VAL A 122 15.65 -2.86 14.83
CA VAL A 122 16.08 -4.10 14.16
C VAL A 122 14.85 -4.97 13.83
N PRO A 123 14.55 -5.23 12.55
CA PRO A 123 13.50 -6.16 12.16
C PRO A 123 13.86 -7.61 12.50
N VAL A 124 12.84 -8.40 12.78
CA VAL A 124 12.88 -9.85 12.98
C VAL A 124 11.75 -10.45 12.16
N TYR A 125 12.10 -11.36 11.26
CA TYR A 125 11.16 -12.24 10.57
C TYR A 125 11.27 -13.64 11.17
N LYS A 126 10.13 -14.28 11.43
CA LYS A 126 10.07 -15.68 11.86
C LYS A 126 9.07 -16.47 11.03
N VAL A 127 9.41 -17.73 10.74
CA VAL A 127 8.48 -18.69 10.12
C VAL A 127 8.81 -20.11 10.59
N GLN A 128 7.78 -20.95 10.73
CA GLN A 128 7.93 -22.35 11.07
C GLN A 128 8.44 -23.16 9.86
N LEU A 129 9.45 -23.99 10.07
CA LEU A 129 9.92 -24.96 9.09
C LEU A 129 9.45 -26.38 9.44
N GLU A 130 9.23 -27.20 8.41
CA GLU A 130 9.08 -28.65 8.50
C GLU A 130 10.43 -29.35 8.28
N ASN A 131 11.25 -28.83 7.36
CA ASN A 131 12.54 -29.40 6.98
C ASN A 131 13.67 -28.36 6.99
N PRO A 132 14.25 -28.03 8.17
CA PRO A 132 15.39 -27.11 8.26
C PRO A 132 16.59 -27.45 7.38
N ALA A 133 16.79 -28.72 7.02
CA ALA A 133 17.90 -29.12 6.15
C ALA A 133 17.75 -28.63 4.69
N ALA A 134 16.51 -28.36 4.24
CA ALA A 134 16.27 -27.75 2.93
C ALA A 134 16.80 -26.31 2.91
N LEU A 135 16.41 -25.47 3.88
CA LEU A 135 16.93 -24.10 4.02
C LEU A 135 18.46 -24.06 4.02
N TRP A 136 19.11 -24.89 4.85
CA TRP A 136 20.57 -24.87 4.94
C TRP A 136 21.25 -25.29 3.64
N LYS A 137 20.70 -26.28 2.94
CA LYS A 137 21.17 -26.68 1.60
C LYS A 137 21.02 -25.53 0.60
N THR A 138 19.89 -24.84 0.59
CA THR A 138 19.66 -23.70 -0.30
C THR A 138 20.58 -22.54 0.01
N LEU A 139 20.85 -22.23 1.28
CA LEU A 139 21.86 -21.25 1.67
C LEU A 139 23.27 -21.67 1.21
N ASP A 140 23.66 -22.93 1.38
CA ASP A 140 24.93 -23.46 0.87
C ASP A 140 25.06 -23.34 -0.67
N GLU A 141 23.95 -23.51 -1.40
CA GLU A 141 23.89 -23.37 -2.86
C GLU A 141 23.97 -21.89 -3.29
N GLN A 142 23.24 -20.98 -2.64
CA GLN A 142 23.29 -19.54 -2.93
C GLN A 142 24.63 -18.90 -2.53
N GLU A 143 25.26 -19.35 -1.45
CA GLU A 143 26.62 -18.94 -1.06
C GLU A 143 27.65 -19.27 -2.15
N GLN A 144 27.56 -20.47 -2.74
CA GLN A 144 28.43 -20.88 -3.85
C GLN A 144 28.20 -20.07 -5.12
N LEU A 145 26.94 -19.74 -5.45
CA LEU A 145 26.60 -18.91 -6.60
C LEU A 145 27.11 -17.46 -6.44
N ALA A 146 26.89 -16.86 -5.27
CA ALA A 146 27.36 -15.51 -4.95
C ALA A 146 28.87 -15.42 -4.64
N SER A 147 29.58 -16.54 -4.55
CA SER A 147 30.99 -16.61 -4.13
C SER A 147 31.28 -15.98 -2.76
N ILE A 148 30.30 -16.01 -1.85
CA ILE A 148 30.45 -15.55 -0.46
C ILE A 148 30.54 -16.74 0.50
N GLN A 149 30.84 -16.47 1.78
CA GLN A 149 30.78 -17.46 2.86
C GLN A 149 30.15 -16.84 4.09
N HIS A 150 29.31 -17.59 4.79
CA HIS A 150 28.84 -17.20 6.11
C HIS A 150 29.96 -17.32 7.16
N GLU A 151 29.90 -16.47 8.18
CA GLU A 151 30.53 -16.72 9.47
C GLU A 151 29.57 -17.56 10.33
N LEU A 152 30.03 -18.68 10.87
CA LEU A 152 29.25 -19.47 11.84
C LEU A 152 29.49 -18.92 13.25
N VAL A 153 28.52 -18.17 13.77
CA VAL A 153 28.61 -17.48 15.06
C VAL A 153 27.83 -18.23 16.13
N LYS A 154 28.35 -18.29 17.35
CA LYS A 154 27.70 -18.92 18.51
C LYS A 154 27.29 -17.88 19.55
N LEU A 155 26.00 -17.85 19.87
CA LEU A 155 25.40 -17.03 20.92
C LEU A 155 24.73 -17.93 21.96
N ASP A 156 25.35 -18.06 23.13
CA ASP A 156 24.98 -19.01 24.19
C ASP A 156 24.80 -20.46 23.65
N THR A 157 23.55 -20.92 23.51
CA THR A 157 23.20 -22.26 23.00
C THR A 157 22.76 -22.27 21.54
N VAL A 158 22.66 -21.12 20.88
CA VAL A 158 22.26 -20.99 19.47
C VAL A 158 23.49 -20.76 18.60
N GLU A 159 23.57 -21.49 17.50
CA GLU A 159 24.53 -21.25 16.42
C GLU A 159 23.75 -20.68 15.23
N PHE A 160 24.29 -19.65 14.60
CA PHE A 160 23.64 -18.92 13.50
C PHE A 160 24.64 -18.56 12.41
N ARG A 161 24.17 -18.47 11.16
CA ARG A 161 24.94 -17.97 10.03
C ARG A 161 24.87 -16.45 10.01
N ARG A 162 26.01 -15.78 9.93
CA ARG A 162 26.15 -14.34 9.78
C ARG A 162 26.74 -14.03 8.42
N TYR A 163 26.03 -13.23 7.61
CA TYR A 163 26.50 -12.72 6.32
C TYR A 163 26.78 -11.24 6.45
N GLU A 164 28.04 -10.81 6.31
CA GLU A 164 28.38 -9.39 6.39
C GLU A 164 27.81 -8.61 5.20
N LEU A 165 27.02 -7.58 5.47
CA LEU A 165 26.34 -6.75 4.47
C LEU A 165 27.07 -5.43 4.19
N THR A 166 28.15 -5.12 4.90
CA THR A 166 28.89 -3.86 4.73
C THR A 166 30.38 -4.09 4.53
N ASP A 167 31.02 -3.28 3.69
CA ASP A 167 32.47 -3.34 3.47
C ASP A 167 33.28 -2.73 4.64
N SER A 168 32.76 -2.81 5.86
CA SER A 168 33.44 -2.29 7.04
C SER A 168 34.71 -3.09 7.33
N GLN A 169 35.84 -2.40 7.31
CA GLN A 169 37.13 -2.96 7.74
C GLN A 169 37.21 -3.10 9.27
N ASP A 170 36.29 -2.49 10.03
CA ASP A 170 36.11 -2.70 11.46
C ASP A 170 34.87 -3.57 11.72
N PRO A 171 35.03 -4.80 12.24
CA PRO A 171 33.91 -5.68 12.59
C PRO A 171 32.92 -5.07 13.60
N GLN A 172 33.33 -4.07 14.41
CA GLN A 172 32.41 -3.38 15.33
C GLN A 172 31.41 -2.47 14.61
N LEU A 173 31.71 -2.05 13.38
CA LEU A 173 30.87 -1.18 12.54
C LEU A 173 30.18 -1.94 11.40
N GLY A 174 30.33 -3.27 11.36
CA GLY A 174 29.67 -4.15 10.40
C GLY A 174 28.19 -4.34 10.69
N ILE A 175 27.40 -4.66 9.65
CA ILE A 175 26.00 -5.09 9.80
C ILE A 175 25.88 -6.46 9.15
N GLY A 176 25.53 -7.47 9.93
CA GLY A 176 25.38 -8.84 9.44
C GLY A 176 23.91 -9.24 9.30
N LEU A 177 23.54 -9.90 8.21
CA LEU A 177 22.31 -10.70 8.17
C LEU A 177 22.51 -11.93 9.03
N ALA A 178 21.69 -12.12 10.05
CA ALA A 178 21.76 -13.23 10.99
C ALA A 178 20.61 -14.20 10.75
N VAL A 179 20.95 -15.45 10.39
CA VAL A 179 20.02 -16.52 10.05
C VAL A 179 20.21 -17.70 11.01
N ALA A 180 19.18 -18.02 11.78
CA ALA A 180 19.18 -19.13 12.73
C ALA A 180 17.93 -20.00 12.58
N VAL A 181 18.03 -21.27 12.98
CA VAL A 181 16.86 -22.14 13.18
C VAL A 181 16.88 -22.67 14.61
N VAL A 182 15.85 -22.35 15.38
CA VAL A 182 15.69 -22.77 16.79
C VAL A 182 14.33 -23.44 16.93
N ASN A 183 14.29 -24.69 17.41
CA ASN A 183 13.06 -25.50 17.50
C ASN A 183 12.26 -25.52 16.17
N ASN A 184 12.97 -25.71 15.05
CA ASN A 184 12.45 -25.63 13.68
C ASN A 184 11.86 -24.27 13.26
N VAL A 185 11.95 -23.21 14.08
CA VAL A 185 11.58 -21.84 13.69
C VAL A 185 12.78 -21.15 13.04
N LEU A 186 12.66 -20.81 11.76
CA LEU A 186 13.57 -19.88 11.09
C LEU A 186 13.42 -18.50 11.75
N THR A 187 14.53 -17.89 12.13
CA THR A 187 14.61 -16.47 12.49
C THR A 187 15.63 -15.78 11.59
N VAL A 188 15.19 -14.72 10.91
CA VAL A 188 16.03 -13.81 10.13
C VAL A 188 15.99 -12.43 10.78
N THR A 189 17.16 -11.86 11.06
CA THR A 189 17.32 -10.56 11.72
C THR A 189 18.68 -9.95 11.36
N PHE A 190 19.04 -8.80 11.94
CA PHE A 190 20.39 -8.26 11.81
C PHE A 190 21.19 -8.39 13.11
N ASP A 191 22.47 -8.70 12.95
CA ASP A 191 23.51 -8.50 13.95
C ASP A 191 24.20 -7.16 13.72
N ILE A 192 24.17 -6.27 14.72
CA ILE A 192 24.77 -4.94 14.68
C ILE A 192 25.63 -4.75 15.94
N PRO A 193 26.93 -5.09 15.89
CA PRO A 193 27.82 -5.04 17.05
C PRO A 193 27.91 -3.66 17.72
N GLU A 194 27.82 -2.57 16.96
CA GLU A 194 27.76 -1.18 17.45
C GLU A 194 26.66 -0.95 18.51
N LEU A 195 25.55 -1.70 18.45
CA LEU A 195 24.48 -1.60 19.45
C LEU A 195 24.87 -2.18 20.82
N GLY A 196 25.95 -2.96 20.91
CA GLY A 196 26.47 -3.55 22.14
C GLY A 196 25.39 -4.35 22.88
N VAL A 197 25.09 -3.95 24.13
CA VAL A 197 24.06 -4.61 24.96
C VAL A 197 22.62 -4.44 24.45
N GLU A 198 22.36 -3.50 23.55
CA GLU A 198 21.05 -3.31 22.92
C GLU A 198 20.89 -4.06 21.59
N ASN A 199 21.94 -4.76 21.15
CA ASN A 199 21.87 -5.71 20.05
C ASN A 199 20.85 -6.82 20.41
N PRO A 200 19.77 -7.01 19.62
CA PRO A 200 18.62 -7.78 20.07
C PRO A 200 18.68 -9.28 19.79
N LEU A 201 19.78 -9.84 19.28
CA LEU A 201 19.88 -11.26 18.88
C LEU A 201 19.33 -12.26 19.91
N LYS A 202 19.54 -12.04 21.22
CA LYS A 202 19.00 -12.95 22.26
C LYS A 202 17.48 -12.97 22.33
N LEU A 203 16.82 -11.82 22.20
CA LEU A 203 15.36 -11.74 22.08
C LEU A 203 14.90 -12.28 20.72
N ALA A 204 15.63 -11.96 19.63
CA ALA A 204 15.30 -12.44 18.29
C ALA A 204 15.30 -13.97 18.23
N PHE A 205 16.32 -14.64 18.76
CA PHE A 205 16.40 -16.11 18.78
C PHE A 205 15.63 -16.78 19.92
N GLY A 206 14.89 -16.03 20.75
CA GLY A 206 14.11 -16.59 21.85
C GLY A 206 14.94 -17.14 23.02
N LEU A 207 16.22 -16.76 23.12
CA LEU A 207 17.08 -17.06 24.27
C LEU A 207 16.68 -16.27 25.52
N GLU A 208 16.10 -15.09 25.32
CA GLU A 208 15.51 -14.25 26.36
C GLU A 208 14.04 -13.96 26.03
N ALA A 209 13.18 -13.92 27.05
CA ALA A 209 11.79 -13.51 26.91
C ALA A 209 11.65 -11.97 27.04
N PRO A 210 10.69 -11.34 26.35
CA PRO A 210 10.38 -9.93 26.58
C PRO A 210 9.89 -9.71 28.03
N LYS A 211 10.19 -8.53 28.61
CA LYS A 211 9.70 -8.16 29.95
C LYS A 211 8.17 -8.05 30.04
N SER A 212 7.54 -7.79 28.91
CA SER A 212 6.09 -7.75 28.69
C SER A 212 5.89 -8.10 27.22
N SER A 213 5.14 -9.15 26.91
CA SER A 213 4.82 -9.48 25.52
C SER A 213 3.69 -8.61 24.98
N ILE A 214 3.56 -8.55 23.66
CA ILE A 214 2.41 -7.90 23.01
C ILE A 214 1.10 -8.65 23.27
N VAL A 215 1.16 -9.97 23.49
CA VAL A 215 0.00 -10.80 23.86
C VAL A 215 -0.51 -10.39 25.25
N ASP A 216 0.38 -10.30 26.24
CA ASP A 216 0.03 -9.90 27.63
C ASP A 216 -0.52 -8.46 27.71
N SER A 217 -0.21 -7.62 26.71
CA SER A 217 -0.69 -6.23 26.66
C SER A 217 -2.17 -6.09 26.26
N GLY A 218 -2.81 -7.17 25.76
CA GLY A 218 -4.17 -7.14 25.21
C GLY A 218 -4.32 -6.35 23.90
N ARG A 219 -3.22 -5.82 23.35
CA ARG A 219 -3.24 -4.95 22.17
C ARG A 219 -3.74 -5.64 20.90
N LEU A 220 -3.35 -6.90 20.69
CA LEU A 220 -3.76 -7.66 19.51
C LEU A 220 -5.27 -7.90 19.51
N GLU A 221 -5.82 -8.35 20.64
CA GLU A 221 -7.26 -8.54 20.86
C GLU A 221 -8.05 -7.23 20.66
N ALA A 222 -7.52 -6.10 21.16
CA ALA A 222 -8.15 -4.79 20.98
C ALA A 222 -8.21 -4.35 19.50
N VAL A 223 -7.16 -4.62 18.72
CA VAL A 223 -7.13 -4.35 17.27
C VAL A 223 -8.08 -5.26 16.50
N GLN A 224 -8.07 -6.57 16.77
CA GLN A 224 -8.98 -7.55 16.16
C GLN A 224 -10.45 -7.20 16.46
N THR A 225 -10.75 -6.84 17.71
CA THR A 225 -12.10 -6.43 18.13
C THR A 225 -12.56 -5.14 17.44
N LYS A 226 -11.64 -4.18 17.24
CA LYS A 226 -11.97 -2.88 16.63
C LYS A 226 -12.26 -2.99 15.13
N TYR A 227 -11.45 -3.75 14.40
CA TYR A 227 -11.49 -3.79 12.94
C TYR A 227 -12.19 -5.01 12.33
N GLY A 228 -12.52 -6.01 13.15
CA GLY A 228 -13.38 -7.13 12.78
C GLY A 228 -12.67 -8.47 12.97
N THR A 229 -13.35 -9.39 13.66
CA THR A 229 -12.85 -10.73 14.00
C THR A 229 -12.80 -11.70 12.82
N ASN A 230 -13.34 -11.32 11.67
CA ASN A 230 -13.29 -12.11 10.44
C ASN A 230 -11.99 -11.89 9.65
N ASN A 231 -11.31 -10.76 9.88
CA ASN A 231 -10.01 -10.50 9.27
C ASN A 231 -8.98 -11.48 9.83
N ASN A 232 -8.00 -11.80 9.00
CA ASN A 232 -6.99 -12.80 9.28
C ASN A 232 -5.53 -12.33 9.12
N SER A 233 -5.27 -11.24 8.37
CA SER A 233 -4.02 -10.46 8.51
C SER A 233 -4.24 -9.31 9.48
N PHE A 234 -3.22 -9.02 10.28
CA PHE A 234 -3.10 -7.77 11.02
C PHE A 234 -1.66 -7.24 11.01
N GLY A 235 -1.52 -5.95 10.74
CA GLY A 235 -0.33 -5.14 10.88
C GLY A 235 -0.58 -3.97 11.83
N ILE A 236 0.42 -3.62 12.64
CA ILE A 236 0.37 -2.48 13.56
C ILE A 236 1.70 -1.74 13.49
N PHE A 237 1.67 -0.42 13.28
CA PHE A 237 2.82 0.48 13.30
C PHE A 237 2.60 1.55 14.39
N ASP A 238 3.39 1.53 15.46
CA ASP A 238 3.18 2.37 16.65
C ASP A 238 3.96 3.68 16.59
N ILE A 239 3.25 4.74 16.18
CA ILE A 239 3.78 6.11 16.15
C ILE A 239 4.19 6.58 17.56
N ARG A 240 3.53 6.14 18.63
CA ARG A 240 3.88 6.53 20.01
C ARG A 240 5.18 5.89 20.47
N GLU A 241 5.43 4.63 20.12
CA GLU A 241 6.72 4.00 20.43
C GLU A 241 7.85 4.56 19.57
N ILE A 242 7.59 4.92 18.30
CA ILE A 242 8.57 5.63 17.46
C ILE A 242 8.91 7.00 18.07
N ILE A 243 7.91 7.80 18.42
CA ILE A 243 8.12 9.10 19.06
C ILE A 243 8.80 8.96 20.42
N LYS A 244 8.47 7.95 21.23
CA LYS A 244 9.20 7.66 22.47
C LYS A 244 10.66 7.27 22.19
N GLY A 245 10.91 6.50 21.14
CA GLY A 245 12.25 6.13 20.67
C GLY A 245 13.11 7.33 20.26
N LEU A 246 12.52 8.27 19.52
CA LEU A 246 13.20 9.48 19.03
C LEU A 246 13.41 10.54 20.13
N THR A 247 12.44 10.71 21.03
CA THR A 247 12.41 11.85 21.97
C THR A 247 12.89 11.52 23.38
N THR A 248 13.30 10.28 23.66
CA THR A 248 13.86 9.87 24.95
C THR A 248 15.26 9.26 24.81
N LEU A 249 15.92 8.99 25.94
CA LEU A 249 17.22 8.31 26.00
C LEU A 249 17.10 6.81 26.32
N ASP A 250 15.99 6.39 26.94
CA ASP A 250 15.83 5.03 27.47
C ASP A 250 14.40 4.48 27.48
N GLY A 251 13.41 5.25 27.01
CA GLY A 251 11.98 4.95 27.16
C GLY A 251 11.48 3.66 26.48
N ASN A 252 12.20 3.17 25.47
CA ASN A 252 12.04 1.85 24.86
C ASN A 252 13.37 1.37 24.23
N ARG A 253 13.39 0.19 23.60
CA ARG A 253 14.63 -0.34 22.97
C ARG A 253 15.18 0.58 21.88
N MET A 254 14.34 1.20 21.05
CA MET A 254 14.78 2.14 20.01
C MET A 254 15.55 3.32 20.62
N ALA A 255 15.06 3.91 21.71
CA ALA A 255 15.74 5.02 22.38
C ALA A 255 17.17 4.67 22.83
N ARG A 256 17.36 3.46 23.37
CA ARG A 256 18.67 2.98 23.84
C ARG A 256 19.60 2.56 22.70
N GLN A 257 19.07 2.01 21.60
CA GLN A 257 19.85 1.76 20.38
C GLN A 257 20.35 3.08 19.78
N LEU A 258 19.46 4.07 19.65
CA LEU A 258 19.77 5.44 19.21
C LEU A 258 20.62 6.27 20.21
N LYS A 259 21.06 5.68 21.31
CA LYS A 259 22.04 6.28 22.22
C LYS A 259 23.48 5.82 21.91
N ASN A 260 23.61 4.64 21.29
CA ASN A 260 24.90 4.03 20.97
C ASN A 260 25.38 4.40 19.56
N VAL A 261 24.46 4.77 18.67
CA VAL A 261 24.75 5.36 17.35
C VAL A 261 25.10 6.85 17.52
N ASP A 262 26.06 7.32 16.71
CA ASP A 262 26.73 8.64 16.76
C ASP A 262 25.81 9.87 16.99
N SER A 263 26.34 10.92 17.61
CA SER A 263 25.58 12.07 18.10
C SER A 263 25.04 12.97 16.99
N ASP A 264 23.80 12.70 16.54
CA ASP A 264 23.05 13.58 15.64
C ASP A 264 22.46 14.79 16.41
N PRO A 265 22.85 16.05 16.08
CA PRO A 265 22.33 17.25 16.74
C PRO A 265 20.80 17.41 16.64
N THR A 266 20.18 16.90 15.58
CA THR A 266 18.72 16.90 15.39
C THR A 266 18.06 15.95 16.39
N LEU A 267 18.68 14.80 16.64
CA LEU A 267 18.21 13.84 17.64
C LEU A 267 18.38 14.38 19.07
N GLU A 268 19.46 15.09 19.35
CA GLU A 268 19.62 15.82 20.62
C GLU A 268 18.53 16.89 20.83
N GLN A 269 18.18 17.63 19.77
CA GLN A 269 17.10 18.63 19.78
C GLN A 269 15.72 17.99 20.02
N LEU A 270 15.43 16.86 19.35
CA LEU A 270 14.22 16.06 19.55
C LEU A 270 14.07 15.52 20.98
N ARG A 271 15.18 15.22 21.65
CA ARG A 271 15.24 14.76 23.04
C ARG A 271 15.08 15.87 24.09
N SER A 272 14.90 17.13 23.67
CA SER A 272 14.58 18.20 24.62
C SER A 272 13.22 17.98 25.30
N PRO A 273 13.02 18.36 26.57
CA PRO A 273 11.76 18.11 27.29
C PRO A 273 10.51 18.71 26.62
N ALA A 274 10.66 19.84 25.93
CA ALA A 274 9.60 20.45 25.14
C ALA A 274 9.22 19.57 23.94
N CYS A 275 10.20 19.17 23.13
CA CYS A 275 9.97 18.28 21.99
C CYS A 275 9.39 16.93 22.43
N HIS A 276 9.92 16.29 23.47
CA HIS A 276 9.33 15.07 24.02
C HIS A 276 7.85 15.23 24.38
N THR A 277 7.50 16.30 25.10
CA THR A 277 6.12 16.56 25.51
C THR A 277 5.20 16.80 24.30
N GLU A 278 5.61 17.65 23.37
CA GLU A 278 4.77 18.10 22.26
C GLU A 278 4.62 17.03 21.16
N PHE A 279 5.71 16.32 20.80
CA PHE A 279 5.60 15.16 19.90
C PHE A 279 4.78 14.03 20.54
N THR A 280 4.88 13.81 21.86
CA THR A 280 4.02 12.82 22.54
C THR A 280 2.53 13.22 22.51
N GLN A 281 2.21 14.52 22.60
CA GLN A 281 0.83 15.00 22.41
C GLN A 281 0.34 14.76 20.98
N ILE A 282 1.18 15.03 19.97
CA ILE A 282 0.87 14.74 18.57
C ILE A 282 0.65 13.23 18.35
N ALA A 283 1.55 12.38 18.87
CA ALA A 283 1.41 10.93 18.80
C ALA A 283 0.16 10.40 19.55
N ASN A 284 -0.27 11.05 20.63
CA ASN A 284 -1.53 10.67 21.28
C ASN A 284 -2.76 10.96 20.41
N ASN A 285 -2.69 11.96 19.53
CA ASN A 285 -3.71 12.24 18.52
C ASN A 285 -3.61 11.32 17.29
N TRP A 286 -2.41 10.81 16.96
CA TRP A 286 -2.16 9.91 15.82
C TRP A 286 -1.38 8.69 16.31
N PRO A 287 -2.04 7.74 17.01
CA PRO A 287 -1.36 6.77 17.88
C PRO A 287 -0.64 5.64 17.14
N GLN A 288 -1.18 5.22 16.01
CA GLN A 288 -0.69 4.07 15.26
C GLN A 288 -1.32 4.07 13.87
N MET A 289 -0.68 3.35 12.95
CA MET A 289 -1.35 2.89 11.74
C MET A 289 -1.71 1.42 11.97
N VAL A 290 -2.95 1.06 11.65
CA VAL A 290 -3.47 -0.30 11.84
C VAL A 290 -3.94 -0.81 10.49
N ALA A 291 -3.55 -2.02 10.19
CA ALA A 291 -3.59 -2.58 8.87
C ALA A 291 -4.17 -3.98 9.03
N PHE A 292 -5.17 -4.36 8.25
CA PHE A 292 -5.93 -5.60 8.46
C PHE A 292 -6.58 -6.07 7.18
N GLY A 293 -6.88 -7.36 7.07
CA GLY A 293 -7.64 -7.85 5.93
C GLY A 293 -8.05 -9.31 6.04
N GLU A 294 -9.00 -9.68 5.20
CA GLU A 294 -9.45 -11.04 4.92
C GLU A 294 -8.84 -11.52 3.61
N TYR A 295 -7.98 -12.53 3.69
CA TYR A 295 -7.58 -13.34 2.56
C TYR A 295 -8.40 -14.63 2.52
N SER A 296 -8.74 -15.08 1.32
CA SER A 296 -9.28 -16.41 1.07
C SER A 296 -8.75 -16.95 -0.26
N SER A 297 -8.60 -18.27 -0.37
CA SER A 297 -8.30 -18.95 -1.63
C SER A 297 -9.27 -20.13 -1.87
N GLY A 298 -9.55 -20.39 -3.15
CA GLY A 298 -10.50 -21.41 -3.60
C GLY A 298 -10.81 -21.27 -5.09
N ASP A 299 -11.24 -22.36 -5.73
CA ASP A 299 -11.61 -22.40 -7.15
C ASP A 299 -10.57 -21.76 -8.09
N ASP A 300 -9.29 -22.06 -7.84
CA ASP A 300 -8.10 -21.53 -8.55
C ASP A 300 -7.89 -20.01 -8.46
N LYS A 301 -8.56 -19.33 -7.53
CA LYS A 301 -8.43 -17.90 -7.25
C LYS A 301 -8.06 -17.63 -5.79
N ALA A 302 -7.44 -16.48 -5.54
CA ALA A 302 -7.33 -15.90 -4.21
C ALA A 302 -7.89 -14.48 -4.21
N ARG A 303 -8.53 -14.10 -3.10
CA ARG A 303 -9.03 -12.76 -2.84
C ARG A 303 -8.36 -12.20 -1.60
N LEU A 304 -7.98 -10.93 -1.66
CA LEU A 304 -7.44 -10.13 -0.56
C LEU A 304 -8.29 -8.87 -0.42
N ASN A 305 -9.15 -8.83 0.61
CA ASN A 305 -9.89 -7.63 1.00
C ASN A 305 -9.22 -7.05 2.25
N SER A 306 -8.50 -5.94 2.08
CA SER A 306 -7.67 -5.33 3.12
C SER A 306 -7.97 -3.85 3.30
N SER A 307 -7.64 -3.33 4.48
CA SER A 307 -7.68 -1.90 4.79
C SER A 307 -6.46 -1.50 5.60
N PHE A 308 -5.99 -0.28 5.36
CA PHE A 308 -4.93 0.38 6.10
C PHE A 308 -5.47 1.70 6.66
N VAL A 309 -5.52 1.80 7.98
CA VAL A 309 -6.10 2.94 8.69
C VAL A 309 -5.01 3.70 9.45
N VAL A 310 -4.80 4.96 9.07
CA VAL A 310 -4.05 5.91 9.89
C VAL A 310 -4.97 6.39 11.01
N GLU A 311 -4.83 5.82 12.21
CA GLU A 311 -5.73 6.14 13.32
C GLU A 311 -5.60 7.61 13.72
N SER A 312 -6.73 8.25 13.99
CA SER A 312 -6.74 9.59 14.55
C SER A 312 -7.73 9.70 15.70
N LYS A 313 -7.36 10.48 16.71
CA LYS A 313 -8.21 10.93 17.81
C LYS A 313 -8.49 12.43 17.74
N ASN A 314 -7.85 13.14 16.81
CA ASN A 314 -8.11 14.55 16.58
C ASN A 314 -9.46 14.72 15.85
N GLN A 315 -10.53 14.92 16.62
CA GLN A 315 -11.88 15.12 16.10
C GLN A 315 -11.99 16.39 15.24
N VAL A 316 -11.22 17.45 15.53
CA VAL A 316 -11.25 18.69 14.75
C VAL A 316 -10.81 18.43 13.31
N ILE A 317 -9.72 17.67 13.13
CA ILE A 317 -9.22 17.25 11.82
C ILE A 317 -10.11 16.17 11.20
N LEU A 318 -10.53 15.13 11.93
CA LEU A 318 -11.39 14.07 11.39
C LEU A 318 -12.73 14.62 10.89
N GLU A 319 -13.45 15.44 11.66
CA GLU A 319 -14.69 16.07 11.22
C GLU A 319 -14.50 16.96 9.99
N ALA A 320 -13.36 17.66 9.89
CA ALA A 320 -13.02 18.47 8.74
C ALA A 320 -12.82 17.60 7.49
N LEU A 321 -11.97 16.57 7.61
CA LEU A 321 -11.71 15.58 6.55
C LEU A 321 -13.01 14.89 6.11
N GLN A 322 -13.86 14.47 7.06
CA GLN A 322 -15.17 13.87 6.80
C GLN A 322 -16.14 14.81 6.07
N SER A 323 -16.13 16.11 6.39
CA SER A 323 -16.99 17.10 5.74
C SER A 323 -16.66 17.30 4.26
N MET A 324 -15.44 16.96 3.81
CA MET A 324 -15.03 17.03 2.40
C MET A 324 -15.51 15.83 1.58
N ARG A 325 -15.94 14.73 2.24
CA ARG A 325 -16.42 13.51 1.55
C ARG A 325 -17.57 13.87 0.63
N GLY A 326 -17.50 13.37 -0.60
CA GLY A 326 -18.51 13.58 -1.63
C GLY A 326 -19.09 12.26 -2.14
N VAL A 327 -19.59 12.31 -3.36
CA VAL A 327 -20.30 11.20 -4.01
C VAL A 327 -19.35 10.50 -4.99
N LEU A 328 -18.95 9.29 -4.64
CA LEU A 328 -18.40 8.30 -5.55
C LEU A 328 -19.56 7.63 -6.30
N ALA A 329 -19.54 7.65 -7.63
CA ALA A 329 -20.45 6.88 -8.44
C ALA A 329 -20.32 5.38 -8.15
N GLU A 330 -21.41 4.62 -8.21
CA GLU A 330 -21.38 3.16 -8.07
C GLU A 330 -20.56 2.52 -9.21
N SER A 331 -19.43 1.89 -8.86
CA SER A 331 -18.61 1.11 -9.80
C SER A 331 -19.33 -0.17 -10.21
N ASN A 332 -19.18 -0.55 -11.49
CA ASN A 332 -19.72 -1.80 -12.02
C ASN A 332 -18.75 -2.99 -11.84
N GLY A 333 -17.67 -2.80 -11.09
CA GLY A 333 -16.76 -3.87 -10.65
C GLY A 333 -16.13 -4.63 -11.81
N GLU A 334 -16.16 -5.96 -11.77
CA GLU A 334 -15.59 -6.88 -12.78
C GLU A 334 -16.11 -6.65 -14.22
N GLN A 335 -17.24 -5.93 -14.41
CA GLN A 335 -17.74 -5.60 -15.75
C GLN A 335 -16.92 -4.48 -16.40
N SER A 336 -16.32 -3.61 -15.58
CA SER A 336 -15.49 -2.50 -16.01
C SER A 336 -14.04 -2.94 -16.23
N MET A 337 -13.37 -2.35 -17.22
CA MET A 337 -11.93 -2.47 -17.41
C MET A 337 -11.18 -1.56 -16.43
N PHE A 338 -11.76 -0.39 -16.19
CA PHE A 338 -11.16 0.68 -15.40
C PHE A 338 -12.25 1.62 -14.89
N SER A 339 -12.18 2.00 -13.62
CA SER A 339 -12.99 3.06 -13.04
C SER A 339 -12.13 3.97 -12.16
N VAL A 340 -12.42 5.27 -12.19
CA VAL A 340 -11.93 6.23 -11.20
C VAL A 340 -13.07 7.15 -10.79
N ALA A 341 -13.25 7.34 -9.49
CA ALA A 341 -14.24 8.23 -8.91
C ALA A 341 -13.62 9.10 -7.82
N LEU A 342 -13.93 10.39 -7.84
CA LEU A 342 -13.48 11.42 -6.90
C LEU A 342 -14.73 12.04 -6.24
N GLY A 343 -14.96 11.70 -4.98
CA GLY A 343 -16.05 12.22 -4.16
C GLY A 343 -15.57 13.40 -3.32
N LEU A 344 -15.75 14.63 -3.79
CA LEU A 344 -15.41 15.83 -3.05
C LEU A 344 -16.58 16.82 -3.00
N ASP A 345 -17.01 17.20 -1.79
CA ASP A 345 -17.90 18.34 -1.61
C ASP A 345 -17.10 19.65 -1.72
N VAL A 346 -17.15 20.26 -2.90
CA VAL A 346 -16.40 21.50 -3.19
C VAL A 346 -16.83 22.67 -2.30
N ALA A 347 -18.07 22.67 -1.78
CA ALA A 347 -18.55 23.73 -0.90
C ALA A 347 -17.93 23.69 0.51
N THR A 348 -17.52 22.50 0.98
CA THR A 348 -16.92 22.31 2.32
C THR A 348 -15.39 22.31 2.29
N LEU A 349 -14.78 22.04 1.14
CA LEU A 349 -13.34 21.92 0.93
C LEU A 349 -12.52 23.07 1.55
N ALA A 350 -12.80 24.33 1.21
CA ALA A 350 -12.07 25.47 1.75
C ALA A 350 -12.30 25.69 3.27
N PRO A 351 -13.55 25.64 3.80
CA PRO A 351 -13.80 25.62 5.24
C PRO A 351 -13.09 24.50 6.01
N ALA A 352 -13.10 23.27 5.49
CA ALA A 352 -12.46 22.11 6.10
C ALA A 352 -10.93 22.28 6.18
N ILE A 353 -10.31 22.66 5.07
CA ILE A 353 -8.87 22.96 5.02
C ILE A 353 -8.53 24.12 5.96
N GLY A 354 -9.38 25.15 6.06
CA GLY A 354 -9.23 26.24 7.03
C GLY A 354 -9.31 25.76 8.49
N LYS A 355 -10.18 24.81 8.82
CA LYS A 355 -10.30 24.20 10.15
C LYS A 355 -9.05 23.38 10.51
N ILE A 356 -8.58 22.52 9.60
CA ILE A 356 -7.33 21.74 9.75
C ILE A 356 -6.13 22.68 9.91
N TRP A 357 -6.04 23.71 9.07
CA TRP A 357 -4.99 24.72 9.12
C TRP A 357 -4.92 25.42 10.47
N THR A 358 -6.07 25.86 10.96
CA THR A 358 -6.19 26.56 12.25
C THR A 358 -5.78 25.63 13.39
N ASP A 359 -6.23 24.38 13.38
CA ASP A 359 -5.86 23.38 14.39
C ASP A 359 -4.35 23.14 14.46
N LEU A 360 -3.67 23.04 13.30
CA LEU A 360 -2.22 22.84 13.23
C LEU A 360 -1.40 24.11 13.58
N THR A 361 -1.94 25.31 13.32
CA THR A 361 -1.22 26.58 13.48
C THR A 361 -1.56 27.40 14.73
N THR A 362 -2.56 26.98 15.52
CA THR A 362 -2.96 27.61 16.79
C THR A 362 -2.08 27.25 18.00
N PRO A 363 -1.64 25.98 18.20
CA PRO A 363 -0.81 25.62 19.36
C PRO A 363 0.51 26.42 19.39
N GLU A 364 0.96 26.87 20.56
CA GLU A 364 2.27 27.52 20.71
C GLU A 364 3.32 26.48 21.12
N TYR A 365 4.07 25.97 20.13
CA TYR A 365 5.13 24.99 20.36
C TYR A 365 6.39 25.62 20.95
N GLN A 366 6.91 25.03 22.03
CA GLN A 366 8.22 25.34 22.62
C GLN A 366 9.33 24.48 22.01
N CYS A 367 8.99 23.34 21.40
CA CYS A 367 9.89 22.56 20.58
C CYS A 367 10.26 23.36 19.32
N SER A 368 11.53 23.73 19.18
CA SER A 368 11.99 24.59 18.09
C SER A 368 11.77 23.98 16.69
N LEU A 369 11.78 22.66 16.56
CA LEU A 369 11.45 21.96 15.31
C LEU A 369 9.97 22.13 14.92
N LEU A 370 9.05 21.93 15.88
CA LEU A 370 7.62 22.12 15.65
C LEU A 370 7.27 23.60 15.46
N ALA A 371 7.91 24.49 16.20
CA ALA A 371 7.75 25.94 16.02
C ALA A 371 8.23 26.42 14.65
N GLN A 372 9.35 25.87 14.13
CA GLN A 372 9.81 26.15 12.77
C GLN A 372 8.81 25.64 11.73
N ALA A 373 8.44 24.35 11.77
CA ALA A 373 7.48 23.76 10.84
C ALA A 373 6.13 24.49 10.86
N GLN A 374 5.68 24.95 12.02
CA GLN A 374 4.46 25.73 12.17
C GLN A 374 4.59 27.15 11.59
N ASN A 375 5.74 27.81 11.72
CA ASN A 375 5.98 29.12 11.11
C ASN A 375 6.07 29.04 9.58
N GLU A 376 6.71 27.99 9.06
CA GLU A 376 6.75 27.67 7.63
C GLU A 376 5.35 27.36 7.09
N MET A 377 4.53 26.61 7.86
CA MET A 377 3.10 26.48 7.59
C MET A 377 2.44 27.85 7.54
N ARG A 378 2.40 28.65 8.63
CA ARG A 378 1.63 29.91 8.72
C ARG A 378 1.72 30.83 7.49
N GLY A 379 2.85 30.87 6.78
CA GLY A 379 3.02 31.63 5.53
C GLY A 379 2.34 31.07 4.25
N GLN A 380 1.80 29.86 4.29
CA GLN A 380 1.38 29.06 3.12
C GLN A 380 -0.08 28.56 3.18
N ASN A 381 -0.99 29.26 3.87
CA ASN A 381 -2.38 28.81 4.01
C ASN A 381 -3.05 28.60 2.63
N PRO A 382 -3.45 27.36 2.27
CA PRO A 382 -4.00 27.09 0.95
C PRO A 382 -5.50 27.39 0.83
N ALA A 383 -6.22 27.56 1.96
CA ALA A 383 -7.67 27.76 1.94
C ALA A 383 -8.15 28.96 1.10
N PRO A 384 -7.49 30.14 1.09
CA PRO A 384 -7.88 31.26 0.22
C PRO A 384 -7.72 30.95 -1.26
N ALA A 385 -6.66 30.24 -1.66
CA ALA A 385 -6.43 29.85 -3.05
C ALA A 385 -7.49 28.84 -3.52
N ILE A 386 -7.77 27.85 -2.68
CA ILE A 386 -8.78 26.82 -2.94
C ILE A 386 -10.18 27.43 -2.98
N SER A 387 -10.50 28.39 -2.10
CA SER A 387 -11.79 29.11 -2.10
C SER A 387 -12.05 29.86 -3.42
N MET A 388 -11.02 30.43 -4.05
CA MET A 388 -11.16 31.06 -5.37
C MET A 388 -11.48 30.04 -6.48
N GLY A 389 -10.84 28.86 -6.46
CA GLY A 389 -11.14 27.78 -7.41
C GLY A 389 -12.51 27.15 -7.19
N ALA A 390 -12.84 26.84 -5.94
CA ALA A 390 -14.09 26.21 -5.51
C ALA A 390 -15.34 27.01 -5.92
N GLY A 391 -15.25 28.35 -5.93
CA GLY A 391 -16.35 29.22 -6.37
C GLY A 391 -16.83 28.97 -7.80
N MET A 392 -15.99 28.44 -8.70
CA MET A 392 -16.36 28.10 -10.07
C MET A 392 -17.00 26.72 -10.22
N ALA A 393 -16.78 25.82 -9.26
CA ALA A 393 -17.33 24.46 -9.22
C ALA A 393 -18.29 24.26 -8.03
N ASN A 394 -18.95 25.35 -7.61
CA ASN A 394 -19.84 25.33 -6.46
C ASN A 394 -21.01 24.36 -6.66
N GLY A 395 -21.29 23.55 -5.64
CA GLY A 395 -22.29 22.49 -5.69
C GLY A 395 -21.79 21.16 -6.26
N LEU A 396 -20.57 21.08 -6.82
CA LEU A 396 -19.97 19.80 -7.20
C LEU A 396 -19.75 18.91 -5.97
N LYS A 397 -20.17 17.65 -6.06
CA LYS A 397 -20.01 16.60 -5.03
C LYS A 397 -19.20 15.40 -5.51
N GLY A 398 -19.13 15.17 -6.81
CA GLY A 398 -18.55 13.93 -7.35
C GLY A 398 -18.21 14.04 -8.82
N LEU A 399 -17.13 13.36 -9.22
CA LEU A 399 -16.73 13.11 -10.59
C LEU A 399 -16.40 11.62 -10.73
N SER A 400 -16.84 10.95 -11.78
CA SER A 400 -16.33 9.61 -12.11
C SER A 400 -16.11 9.40 -13.60
N MET A 401 -15.22 8.49 -13.94
CA MET A 401 -15.01 7.97 -15.28
C MET A 401 -14.90 6.45 -15.19
N GLU A 402 -15.62 5.73 -16.03
CA GLU A 402 -15.60 4.26 -16.08
C GLU A 402 -15.60 3.79 -17.54
N MET A 403 -14.79 2.78 -17.86
CA MET A 403 -14.61 2.25 -19.20
C MET A 403 -14.87 0.75 -19.23
N PHE A 404 -15.78 0.33 -20.11
CA PHE A 404 -16.22 -1.06 -20.29
C PHE A 404 -15.62 -1.72 -21.53
N GLY A 405 -15.19 -0.95 -22.54
CA GLY A 405 -14.66 -1.48 -23.78
C GLY A 405 -14.11 -0.43 -24.74
N LEU A 406 -13.12 -0.83 -25.54
CA LEU A 406 -12.57 -0.05 -26.64
C LEU A 406 -12.27 -1.00 -27.82
N ASP A 407 -12.89 -0.78 -28.96
CA ASP A 407 -12.61 -1.49 -30.21
C ASP A 407 -11.85 -0.55 -31.17
N VAL A 408 -10.89 -1.08 -31.92
CA VAL A 408 -10.12 -0.34 -32.93
C VAL A 408 -10.08 -1.13 -34.23
N ASN A 409 -10.68 -0.57 -35.27
CA ASN A 409 -10.62 -1.12 -36.61
C ASN A 409 -9.27 -0.83 -37.27
N MET A 410 -8.34 -1.77 -37.14
CA MET A 410 -7.01 -1.73 -37.78
C MET A 410 -7.04 -1.66 -39.32
N ASN A 411 -8.19 -1.96 -39.95
CA ASN A 411 -8.39 -1.95 -41.40
C ASN A 411 -9.22 -0.74 -41.87
N GLY A 412 -9.20 0.38 -41.12
CA GLY A 412 -9.83 1.63 -41.52
C GLY A 412 -9.30 2.17 -42.85
N GLN A 413 -10.08 3.04 -43.50
CA GLN A 413 -9.80 3.52 -44.86
C GLN A 413 -8.54 4.41 -44.91
N TYR A 414 -8.17 5.02 -43.79
CA TYR A 414 -7.02 5.94 -43.68
C TYR A 414 -5.96 5.48 -42.66
N GLY A 415 -6.04 4.23 -42.19
CA GLY A 415 -5.24 3.67 -41.10
C GLY A 415 -6.15 3.08 -40.03
N PRO A 416 -5.62 2.75 -38.83
CA PRO A 416 -6.46 2.32 -37.72
C PRO A 416 -7.45 3.40 -37.30
N GLU A 417 -8.72 3.04 -37.19
CA GLU A 417 -9.81 3.93 -36.83
C GLU A 417 -10.47 3.41 -35.54
N LEU A 418 -10.74 4.29 -34.57
CA LEU A 418 -11.53 3.96 -33.38
C LEU A 418 -12.85 3.32 -33.84
N GLY A 419 -13.18 2.13 -33.36
CA GLY A 419 -14.40 1.38 -33.69
C GLY A 419 -15.57 1.84 -32.83
N GLN A 420 -15.75 1.13 -31.72
CA GLN A 420 -16.73 1.39 -30.66
C GLN A 420 -16.02 1.79 -29.36
N LEU A 421 -16.62 2.72 -28.62
CA LEU A 421 -16.23 3.08 -27.25
C LEU A 421 -17.40 2.72 -26.33
N ASP A 422 -17.15 1.93 -25.29
CA ASP A 422 -18.09 1.72 -24.19
C ASP A 422 -17.51 2.35 -22.91
N ALA A 423 -18.00 3.54 -22.55
CA ALA A 423 -17.50 4.34 -21.43
C ALA A 423 -18.52 5.37 -20.93
N ILE A 424 -18.40 5.77 -19.66
CA ILE A 424 -19.20 6.82 -19.00
C ILE A 424 -18.30 7.80 -18.25
N LEU A 425 -18.61 9.09 -18.37
CA LEU A 425 -18.20 10.15 -17.46
C LEU A 425 -19.44 10.60 -16.66
N SER A 426 -19.34 10.73 -15.35
CA SER A 426 -20.40 11.27 -14.50
C SER A 426 -19.96 12.46 -13.65
N ILE A 427 -20.91 13.33 -13.38
CA ILE A 427 -20.80 14.51 -12.51
C ILE A 427 -21.99 14.48 -11.55
N SER A 428 -21.72 14.41 -10.24
CA SER A 428 -22.71 14.50 -9.18
C SER A 428 -22.65 15.90 -8.54
N ALA A 429 -23.77 16.61 -8.47
CA ALA A 429 -23.81 17.99 -7.99
C ALA A 429 -25.19 18.40 -7.44
N ASP A 430 -25.22 19.41 -6.56
CA ASP A 430 -26.46 20.03 -6.05
C ASP A 430 -27.29 20.70 -7.17
N ASP A 431 -26.61 21.20 -8.23
CA ASP A 431 -27.23 21.70 -9.47
C ASP A 431 -26.29 21.42 -10.67
N PRO A 432 -26.39 20.24 -11.31
CA PRO A 432 -25.56 19.90 -12.47
C PRO A 432 -25.88 20.75 -13.71
N ASN A 433 -27.08 21.34 -13.77
CA ASN A 433 -27.48 22.24 -14.86
C ASN A 433 -26.76 23.60 -14.76
N MET A 434 -26.56 24.14 -13.55
CA MET A 434 -25.72 25.32 -13.31
C MET A 434 -24.25 25.05 -13.69
N LEU A 435 -23.72 23.85 -13.41
CA LEU A 435 -22.37 23.48 -13.83
C LEU A 435 -22.25 23.40 -15.37
N LEU A 436 -23.24 22.82 -16.06
CA LEU A 436 -23.29 22.80 -17.52
C LEU A 436 -23.34 24.23 -18.12
N GLN A 437 -24.18 25.11 -17.57
CA GLN A 437 -24.24 26.52 -17.98
C GLN A 437 -22.90 27.25 -17.73
N THR A 438 -22.20 26.89 -16.66
CA THR A 438 -20.86 27.43 -16.37
C THR A 438 -19.84 26.96 -17.40
N ALA A 439 -19.84 25.68 -17.76
CA ALA A 439 -19.00 25.14 -18.83
C ALA A 439 -19.28 25.80 -20.19
N GLN A 440 -20.55 26.08 -20.52
CA GLN A 440 -20.97 26.80 -21.73
C GLN A 440 -20.43 28.23 -21.82
N MET A 441 -20.11 28.89 -20.69
CA MET A 441 -19.46 30.21 -20.71
C MET A 441 -17.98 30.16 -21.11
N PHE A 442 -17.30 29.02 -20.90
CA PHE A 442 -15.90 28.82 -21.26
C PHE A 442 -15.71 28.10 -22.61
N MET A 443 -16.66 27.24 -22.99
CA MET A 443 -16.70 26.52 -24.26
C MET A 443 -18.03 26.81 -24.98
N PRO A 444 -18.11 27.88 -25.79
CA PRO A 444 -19.33 28.30 -26.48
C PRO A 444 -19.94 27.22 -27.39
N GLU A 445 -19.14 26.25 -27.85
CA GLU A 445 -19.56 25.08 -28.61
C GLU A 445 -20.60 24.25 -27.84
N LEU A 446 -20.46 24.17 -26.51
CA LEU A 446 -21.41 23.47 -25.64
C LEU A 446 -22.78 24.16 -25.58
N ALA A 447 -22.92 25.42 -26.02
CA ALA A 447 -24.23 26.09 -26.09
C ALA A 447 -25.16 25.47 -27.15
N GLN A 448 -24.63 24.64 -28.04
CA GLN A 448 -25.43 23.81 -28.96
C GLN A 448 -26.09 22.63 -28.24
N ILE A 449 -25.58 22.23 -27.06
CA ILE A 449 -26.15 21.17 -26.22
C ILE A 449 -27.42 21.69 -25.53
N GLN A 450 -28.58 21.17 -25.94
CA GLN A 450 -29.85 21.42 -25.29
C GLN A 450 -30.34 20.14 -24.60
N ILE A 451 -29.96 19.97 -23.33
CA ILE A 451 -30.41 18.88 -22.47
C ILE A 451 -31.37 19.47 -21.42
N GLN A 452 -32.48 18.80 -21.16
CA GLN A 452 -33.39 19.13 -20.06
C GLN A 452 -33.10 18.23 -18.86
N PRO A 453 -33.38 18.68 -17.62
CA PRO A 453 -33.21 17.85 -16.42
C PRO A 453 -34.35 16.81 -16.25
N ASP A 454 -34.75 16.15 -17.33
CA ASP A 454 -35.85 15.18 -17.43
C ASP A 454 -35.38 13.71 -17.52
N ASN A 455 -34.08 13.49 -17.31
CA ASN A 455 -33.38 12.20 -17.40
C ASN A 455 -33.48 11.52 -18.78
N GLN A 456 -33.85 12.24 -19.85
CA GLN A 456 -33.87 11.68 -21.20
C GLN A 456 -32.48 11.73 -21.85
N PRO A 457 -32.10 10.70 -22.62
CA PRO A 457 -30.83 10.69 -23.34
C PRO A 457 -30.90 11.61 -24.56
N VAL A 458 -29.92 12.50 -24.69
CA VAL A 458 -29.72 13.41 -25.82
C VAL A 458 -28.42 13.05 -26.51
N ASN A 459 -28.45 12.70 -27.80
CA ASN A 459 -27.23 12.43 -28.57
C ASN A 459 -26.49 13.76 -28.82
N ILE A 460 -25.25 13.85 -28.33
CA ILE A 460 -24.33 14.99 -28.46
C ILE A 460 -23.14 14.68 -29.39
N GLY A 461 -23.14 13.50 -30.03
CA GLY A 461 -22.05 12.96 -30.83
C GLY A 461 -21.53 13.85 -31.95
N GLY A 462 -22.41 14.64 -32.58
CA GLY A 462 -22.04 15.60 -33.63
C GLY A 462 -21.07 16.70 -33.17
N LEU A 463 -20.91 16.93 -31.86
CA LEU A 463 -19.91 17.86 -31.32
C LEU A 463 -18.51 17.24 -31.25
N LEU A 464 -18.41 15.91 -31.28
CA LEU A 464 -17.16 15.17 -31.24
C LEU A 464 -16.65 14.79 -32.63
N GLU A 465 -17.52 14.80 -33.65
CA GLU A 465 -17.16 14.52 -35.05
C GLU A 465 -15.94 15.31 -35.58
N PRO A 466 -15.75 16.62 -35.28
CA PRO A 466 -14.55 17.35 -35.70
C PRO A 466 -13.23 16.85 -35.09
N TYR A 467 -13.30 16.14 -33.94
CA TYR A 467 -12.15 15.61 -33.22
C TYR A 467 -11.92 14.12 -33.51
N ALA A 468 -13.01 13.35 -33.62
CA ALA A 468 -12.98 11.92 -33.91
C ALA A 468 -12.82 11.60 -35.42
N GLY A 469 -13.02 12.60 -36.30
CA GLY A 469 -12.99 12.43 -37.75
C GLY A 469 -14.20 11.68 -38.33
N LYS A 470 -15.13 11.22 -37.49
CA LYS A 470 -16.35 10.49 -37.83
C LYS A 470 -17.46 10.77 -36.81
N PRO A 471 -18.75 10.56 -37.14
CA PRO A 471 -19.81 10.52 -36.15
C PRO A 471 -19.56 9.45 -35.08
N MET A 472 -19.88 9.77 -33.83
CA MET A 472 -19.87 8.85 -32.69
C MET A 472 -21.21 8.92 -31.97
N ASP A 473 -21.74 7.80 -31.48
CA ASP A 473 -22.98 7.80 -30.69
C ASP A 473 -22.68 8.04 -29.21
N VAL A 474 -22.56 9.33 -28.84
CA VAL A 474 -22.36 9.77 -27.46
C VAL A 474 -23.62 10.45 -26.96
N PHE A 475 -24.13 10.01 -25.82
CA PHE A 475 -25.36 10.48 -25.19
C PHE A 475 -25.06 11.24 -23.90
N ALA A 476 -25.86 12.27 -23.64
CA ALA A 476 -25.88 12.97 -22.38
C ALA A 476 -27.25 12.78 -21.70
N ARG A 477 -27.26 12.58 -20.38
CA ARG A 477 -28.46 12.59 -19.53
C ARG A 477 -28.25 13.54 -18.35
N LEU A 478 -29.30 14.27 -17.97
CA LEU A 478 -29.29 15.27 -16.90
C LEU A 478 -30.54 15.11 -16.03
N ASN A 479 -30.39 15.25 -14.72
CA ASN A 479 -31.50 15.38 -13.78
C ASN A 479 -31.14 16.41 -12.69
N GLY A 480 -31.89 16.45 -11.58
CA GLY A 480 -31.63 17.39 -10.48
C GLY A 480 -30.42 17.05 -9.59
N SER A 481 -29.59 16.07 -9.94
CA SER A 481 -28.45 15.62 -9.13
C SER A 481 -27.23 15.16 -9.93
N HIS A 482 -27.44 14.65 -11.15
CA HIS A 482 -26.36 14.09 -11.97
C HIS A 482 -26.41 14.58 -13.42
N LEU A 483 -25.23 14.65 -14.03
CA LEU A 483 -25.00 14.73 -15.47
C LEU A 483 -24.10 13.57 -15.86
N THR A 484 -24.53 12.72 -16.79
CA THR A 484 -23.69 11.63 -17.35
C THR A 484 -23.50 11.83 -18.84
N LEU A 485 -22.27 11.68 -19.33
CA LEU A 485 -21.93 11.54 -20.75
C LEU A 485 -21.49 10.10 -20.98
N TYR A 486 -22.06 9.38 -21.95
CA TYR A 486 -21.77 7.97 -22.16
C TYR A 486 -21.88 7.55 -23.63
N SER A 487 -21.24 6.43 -23.97
CA SER A 487 -21.25 5.78 -25.28
C SER A 487 -21.20 4.28 -25.06
N GLY A 488 -21.96 3.47 -25.81
CA GLY A 488 -22.07 2.02 -25.61
C GLY A 488 -23.26 1.57 -24.75
N ASP A 489 -23.45 0.24 -24.68
CA ASP A 489 -24.62 -0.38 -24.03
C ASP A 489 -24.39 -0.61 -22.53
N ALA A 490 -23.16 -0.97 -22.13
CA ALA A 490 -22.83 -1.17 -20.71
C ALA A 490 -22.85 0.18 -19.96
N SER A 491 -22.26 1.21 -20.56
CA SER A 491 -22.30 2.58 -20.04
C SER A 491 -23.71 3.18 -20.02
N ALA A 492 -24.62 2.79 -20.92
CA ALA A 492 -26.01 3.20 -20.88
C ALA A 492 -26.74 2.66 -19.64
N ALA A 493 -26.47 1.40 -19.27
CA ALA A 493 -26.96 0.79 -18.04
C ALA A 493 -26.29 1.38 -16.78
N ALA A 494 -24.97 1.64 -16.83
CA ALA A 494 -24.25 2.33 -15.76
C ALA A 494 -24.80 3.75 -15.52
N SER A 495 -25.11 4.47 -16.60
CA SER A 495 -25.79 5.77 -16.53
C SER A 495 -27.13 5.67 -15.78
N GLU A 496 -27.95 4.65 -16.02
CA GLU A 496 -29.22 4.49 -15.28
C GLU A 496 -29.03 4.29 -13.78
N LYS A 497 -27.98 3.56 -13.37
CA LYS A 497 -27.60 3.42 -11.95
C LYS A 497 -27.18 4.77 -11.36
N VAL A 498 -26.25 5.47 -12.00
CA VAL A 498 -25.75 6.77 -11.52
C VAL A 498 -26.88 7.79 -11.42
N MET A 499 -27.74 7.89 -12.45
CA MET A 499 -28.87 8.83 -12.46
C MET A 499 -29.90 8.53 -11.35
N ALA A 500 -29.95 7.31 -10.81
CA ALA A 500 -30.79 6.91 -9.68
C ALA A 500 -30.11 7.08 -8.30
N GLN A 501 -28.80 7.30 -8.25
CA GLN A 501 -28.02 7.38 -7.01
C GLN A 501 -28.35 8.66 -6.20
N PRO A 502 -28.50 8.60 -4.88
CA PRO A 502 -28.64 9.80 -4.06
C PRO A 502 -27.31 10.55 -3.89
N LEU A 503 -27.37 11.87 -3.68
CA LEU A 503 -26.19 12.71 -3.36
C LEU A 503 -25.69 12.52 -1.91
N THR A 504 -25.63 11.28 -1.42
CA THR A 504 -25.14 10.97 -0.07
C THR A 504 -23.64 10.73 -0.10
N ALA A 505 -22.89 11.44 0.74
CA ALA A 505 -21.44 11.32 0.80
C ALA A 505 -20.99 9.91 1.23
N ASN A 506 -20.27 9.22 0.35
CA ASN A 506 -19.88 7.81 0.48
C ASN A 506 -18.38 7.54 0.32
N GLY A 507 -17.56 8.52 -0.06
CA GLY A 507 -16.09 8.40 0.00
C GLY A 507 -15.33 9.62 -0.51
N LEU A 508 -13.99 9.52 -0.61
CA LEU A 508 -13.12 10.54 -1.23
C LEU A 508 -12.59 10.11 -2.60
N LEU A 509 -12.05 8.90 -2.71
CA LEU A 509 -11.50 8.37 -3.95
C LEU A 509 -11.85 6.88 -4.07
N SER A 510 -12.13 6.43 -5.29
CA SER A 510 -12.15 5.02 -5.66
C SER A 510 -11.48 4.82 -7.02
N PHE A 511 -10.76 3.72 -7.16
CA PHE A 511 -10.11 3.25 -8.36
C PHE A 511 -10.42 1.76 -8.49
N THR A 512 -10.79 1.28 -9.67
CA THR A 512 -10.86 -0.16 -9.98
C THR A 512 -10.23 -0.45 -11.33
N MET A 513 -9.64 -1.62 -11.50
CA MET A 513 -8.95 -2.04 -12.71
C MET A 513 -9.03 -3.55 -12.91
N ASP A 514 -9.15 -3.97 -14.17
CA ASP A 514 -8.87 -5.32 -14.66
C ASP A 514 -7.57 -5.24 -15.48
N SER A 515 -6.48 -5.81 -14.96
CA SER A 515 -5.13 -5.63 -15.51
C SER A 515 -5.00 -6.19 -16.93
N ASP A 516 -5.59 -7.35 -17.19
CA ASP A 516 -5.49 -8.04 -18.48
C ASP A 516 -6.25 -7.28 -19.57
N ARG A 517 -7.45 -6.77 -19.24
CA ARG A 517 -8.25 -5.97 -20.18
C ARG A 517 -7.60 -4.61 -20.46
N VAL A 518 -6.97 -3.99 -19.46
CA VAL A 518 -6.18 -2.75 -19.68
C VAL A 518 -4.95 -3.04 -20.55
N LEU A 519 -4.27 -4.18 -20.36
CA LEU A 519 -3.15 -4.59 -21.20
C LEU A 519 -3.58 -4.82 -22.66
N GLU A 520 -4.71 -5.48 -22.91
CA GLU A 520 -5.28 -5.67 -24.27
C GLU A 520 -5.46 -4.34 -25.01
N VAL A 521 -5.95 -3.30 -24.33
CA VAL A 521 -6.10 -1.96 -24.90
C VAL A 521 -4.76 -1.27 -25.15
N ILE A 522 -3.79 -1.42 -24.24
CA ILE A 522 -2.45 -0.85 -24.41
C ILE A 522 -1.70 -1.54 -25.56
N GLU A 523 -1.82 -2.87 -25.70
CA GLU A 523 -1.27 -3.62 -26.83
C GLU A 523 -1.94 -3.24 -28.16
N THR A 524 -3.26 -3.04 -28.16
CA THR A 524 -3.98 -2.52 -29.33
C THR A 524 -3.49 -1.12 -29.71
N ALA A 525 -3.34 -0.22 -28.74
CA ALA A 525 -2.81 1.13 -28.99
C ALA A 525 -1.35 1.10 -29.51
N SER A 526 -0.53 0.17 -29.02
CA SER A 526 0.84 -0.08 -29.51
C SER A 526 0.88 -0.56 -30.95
N GLN A 527 -0.03 -1.45 -31.35
CA GLN A 527 -0.18 -1.87 -32.75
C GLN A 527 -0.61 -0.70 -33.66
N VAL A 528 -1.40 0.24 -33.13
CA VAL A 528 -1.86 1.45 -33.86
C VAL A 528 -0.74 2.48 -34.03
N SER A 529 0.01 2.80 -32.98
CA SER A 529 1.07 3.81 -33.01
C SER A 529 2.35 3.30 -33.67
N GLY A 530 2.59 1.98 -33.63
CA GLY A 530 3.88 1.37 -33.98
C GLY A 530 4.94 1.53 -32.89
N GLU A 531 4.58 2.09 -31.74
CA GLU A 531 5.46 2.20 -30.56
C GLU A 531 5.24 0.95 -29.68
N PRO A 532 6.27 0.15 -29.37
CA PRO A 532 6.10 -1.05 -28.54
C PRO A 532 5.68 -0.68 -27.12
N VAL A 533 4.73 -1.44 -26.54
CA VAL A 533 4.44 -1.35 -25.10
C VAL A 533 5.74 -1.59 -24.32
N PRO A 534 6.14 -0.70 -23.40
CA PRO A 534 7.30 -0.91 -22.54
C PRO A 534 7.19 -2.23 -21.75
N GLU A 535 8.29 -2.99 -21.63
CA GLU A 535 8.26 -4.32 -21.00
C GLU A 535 7.97 -4.26 -19.49
N ASP A 536 8.31 -3.16 -18.82
CA ASP A 536 7.92 -2.85 -17.45
C ASP A 536 6.40 -2.68 -17.31
N VAL A 537 5.75 -1.99 -18.27
CA VAL A 537 4.28 -1.85 -18.31
C VAL A 537 3.60 -3.20 -18.58
N LYS A 538 4.12 -4.00 -19.51
CA LYS A 538 3.61 -5.36 -19.75
C LYS A 538 3.73 -6.22 -18.49
N THR A 539 4.91 -6.26 -17.88
CA THR A 539 5.20 -7.08 -16.70
C THR A 539 4.34 -6.66 -15.50
N SER A 540 4.11 -5.35 -15.33
CA SER A 540 3.29 -4.81 -14.22
C SER A 540 1.78 -5.07 -14.37
N LEU A 541 1.29 -5.35 -15.58
CA LEU A 541 -0.13 -5.64 -15.87
C LEU A 541 -0.39 -7.13 -16.15
N GLN A 542 0.65 -7.96 -16.22
CA GLN A 542 0.52 -9.42 -16.38
C GLN A 542 0.18 -10.08 -15.04
N GLY A 543 -1.08 -10.47 -14.84
CA GLY A 543 -1.41 -11.16 -13.58
C GLY A 543 -2.82 -11.66 -13.32
N GLU A 544 -3.79 -11.56 -14.25
CA GLU A 544 -5.22 -11.80 -13.95
C GLU A 544 -5.70 -10.99 -12.71
N LEU A 545 -5.09 -9.82 -12.45
CA LEU A 545 -5.38 -8.99 -11.29
C LEU A 545 -6.60 -8.13 -11.57
N ILE A 546 -7.70 -8.45 -10.89
CA ILE A 546 -8.92 -7.66 -10.88
C ILE A 546 -9.07 -7.08 -9.49
N GLY A 547 -9.19 -5.76 -9.37
CA GLY A 547 -9.34 -5.16 -8.06
C GLY A 547 -9.44 -3.66 -8.04
N GLY A 548 -9.31 -3.09 -6.84
CA GLY A 548 -9.44 -1.66 -6.62
C GLY A 548 -8.84 -1.16 -5.32
N MET A 549 -8.75 0.17 -5.26
CA MET A 549 -8.30 0.93 -4.11
C MET A 549 -9.30 2.04 -3.81
N SER A 550 -9.64 2.26 -2.54
CA SER A 550 -10.41 3.43 -2.11
C SER A 550 -9.72 4.20 -0.99
N LEU A 551 -9.94 5.50 -0.95
CA LEU A 551 -9.56 6.38 0.14
C LEU A 551 -10.84 6.97 0.75
N ASP A 552 -10.98 6.85 2.07
CA ASP A 552 -12.07 7.46 2.81
C ASP A 552 -11.64 7.91 4.23
N VAL A 553 -12.53 8.62 4.92
CA VAL A 553 -12.31 9.12 6.28
C VAL A 553 -13.42 8.59 7.20
N THR A 554 -13.04 7.65 8.05
CA THR A 554 -13.92 7.04 9.04
C THR A 554 -13.89 7.82 10.35
N LYS A 555 -14.71 7.40 11.33
CA LYS A 555 -14.65 7.92 12.71
C LYS A 555 -13.34 7.56 13.43
N ASP A 556 -12.61 6.56 12.92
CA ASP A 556 -11.45 5.94 13.57
C ASP A 556 -10.11 6.40 12.98
N GLY A 557 -10.13 6.99 11.77
CA GLY A 557 -8.94 7.36 11.02
C GLY A 557 -9.20 7.57 9.54
N ILE A 558 -8.11 7.87 8.81
CA ILE A 558 -8.10 7.89 7.34
C ILE A 558 -7.88 6.44 6.88
N ALA A 559 -8.80 5.90 6.08
CA ALA A 559 -8.78 4.52 5.60
C ALA A 559 -8.38 4.46 4.13
N PHE A 560 -7.50 3.51 3.82
CA PHE A 560 -7.09 3.12 2.48
C PHE A 560 -7.49 1.66 2.32
N ASP A 561 -8.54 1.39 1.56
CA ASP A 561 -9.06 0.03 1.37
C ASP A 561 -8.59 -0.52 0.02
N PHE A 562 -8.44 -1.84 -0.03
CA PHE A 562 -7.86 -2.60 -1.13
C PHE A 562 -8.70 -3.87 -1.32
N ASP A 563 -9.18 -4.12 -2.51
CA ASP A 563 -9.90 -5.35 -2.84
C ASP A 563 -9.27 -5.93 -4.11
N TYR A 564 -8.53 -7.03 -3.97
CA TYR A 564 -7.83 -7.69 -5.06
C TYR A 564 -8.27 -9.15 -5.20
N THR A 565 -8.48 -9.59 -6.43
CA THR A 565 -8.68 -10.98 -6.81
C THR A 565 -7.67 -11.33 -7.90
N SER A 566 -7.02 -12.49 -7.77
CA SER A 566 -5.98 -12.97 -8.69
C SER A 566 -5.98 -14.51 -8.78
N SER A 567 -5.32 -15.06 -9.79
CA SER A 567 -5.18 -16.51 -10.03
C SER A 567 -4.21 -17.15 -9.03
N THR A 568 -4.55 -18.29 -8.42
CA THR A 568 -3.56 -19.08 -7.65
C THR A 568 -2.69 -19.98 -8.52
N LYS A 569 -2.97 -20.03 -9.82
CA LYS A 569 -2.16 -20.75 -10.81
C LYS A 569 -0.92 -19.96 -11.19
N PRO A 570 0.20 -20.62 -11.52
CA PRO A 570 1.33 -19.94 -12.14
C PRO A 570 0.90 -19.27 -13.45
N PRO A 571 1.34 -18.04 -13.74
CA PRO A 571 1.01 -17.38 -15.00
C PRO A 571 1.46 -18.24 -16.18
N VAL A 572 0.57 -18.44 -17.15
CA VAL A 572 0.89 -19.20 -18.36
C VAL A 572 1.91 -18.40 -19.16
N LYS A 573 3.19 -18.80 -19.09
CA LYS A 573 4.25 -18.22 -19.92
C LYS A 573 3.86 -18.33 -21.38
N VAL A 574 3.39 -17.22 -21.97
CA VAL A 574 3.25 -17.08 -23.41
C VAL A 574 4.64 -17.29 -23.98
N ALA A 575 4.81 -18.37 -24.75
CA ALA A 575 6.10 -18.70 -25.33
C ALA A 575 6.49 -17.60 -26.31
N GLN A 576 7.48 -16.79 -25.94
CA GLN A 576 8.15 -15.86 -26.84
C GLN A 576 8.65 -16.65 -28.06
N GLN A 577 8.18 -16.29 -29.26
CA GLN A 577 8.61 -16.84 -30.55
C GLN A 577 9.66 -15.96 -31.20
#